data_AF-A0A929YIN6-F1
#
_entry.id   AF-A0A929YIN6-F1
#
_cell.length_a   1.000
_cell.length_b   1.000
_cell.length_c   1.000
_cell.angle_alpha   90.00
_cell.angle_beta   90.00
_cell.angle_gamma   90.00
#
_symmetry.space_group_name_H-M   'P 1'
#
loop_
_entity.id
_entity.type
_entity.pdbx_description
1 polymer ?
#
loop_
_entity_poly.entity_id
_entity_poly.type
_entity_poly.pdbx_seq_one_letter_code
_entity_poly.pdbx_strand_id
1 'polypeptide(L)'
;MNKNQTEKMVQDRWLQGKSPVGDFLRGPISRIKMPFLGLYAFAFFLYLPMIVLRLTNDMDGLWDQDDHVAGEAELRIGRWFWMHVARARFFVSMDPIPLVIALAVFVAGILLILSVLRLRFTFVSAVSCLLFLSSISLTAQMAYSYMAIEFSLSFLLAILAVLVVERGKKAYLCIPLAGLCLSLSMGLYQASLGVCTLLILF
;
A
#
# COMPACT_ATOMS: atom_id res chain seq x y z
N MET A 1 -18.91 -28.01 37.52
CA MET A 1 -18.51 -27.95 36.11
C MET A 1 -17.03 -28.32 36.03
N ASN A 2 -16.68 -29.39 35.32
CA ASN A 2 -15.35 -30.00 35.40
C ASN A 2 -14.33 -29.16 34.60
N LYS A 3 -13.11 -28.97 35.11
CA LYS A 3 -12.08 -28.04 34.57
C LYS A 3 -11.80 -28.27 33.08
N ASN A 4 -11.83 -29.54 32.66
CA ASN A 4 -11.63 -29.95 31.26
C ASN A 4 -12.76 -29.52 30.31
N GLN A 5 -13.98 -29.30 30.81
CA GLN A 5 -15.09 -28.80 29.97
C GLN A 5 -14.95 -27.29 29.72
N THR A 6 -14.38 -26.55 30.67
CA THR A 6 -14.17 -25.10 30.55
C THR A 6 -13.05 -24.79 29.57
N GLU A 7 -11.95 -25.56 29.61
CA GLU A 7 -10.85 -25.46 28.64
C GLU A 7 -11.28 -25.82 27.23
N LYS A 8 -12.07 -26.89 27.06
CA LYS A 8 -12.67 -27.22 25.76
C LYS A 8 -13.62 -26.13 25.26
N MET A 9 -14.43 -25.53 26.12
CA MET A 9 -15.30 -24.40 25.74
C MET A 9 -14.51 -23.14 25.34
N VAL A 10 -13.39 -22.87 26.01
CA VAL A 10 -12.51 -21.74 25.68
C VAL A 10 -11.78 -22.02 24.36
N GLN A 11 -11.26 -23.22 24.17
CA GLN A 11 -10.55 -23.65 22.96
C GLN A 11 -11.51 -23.74 21.76
N ASP A 12 -12.72 -24.24 21.95
CA ASP A 12 -13.79 -24.18 20.96
C ASP A 12 -14.25 -22.75 20.71
N ARG A 13 -14.21 -21.82 21.68
CA ARG A 13 -14.49 -20.39 21.43
C ARG A 13 -13.36 -19.70 20.65
N TRP A 14 -12.11 -20.11 20.82
CA TRP A 14 -10.96 -19.67 20.00
C TRP A 14 -11.00 -20.24 18.58
N LEU A 15 -11.38 -21.51 18.42
CA LEU A 15 -11.50 -22.21 17.14
C LEU A 15 -12.80 -21.86 16.39
N GLN A 16 -13.90 -21.60 17.12
CA GLN A 16 -15.18 -21.08 16.64
C GLN A 16 -15.24 -19.55 16.73
N GLY A 17 -14.09 -18.88 16.75
CA GLY A 17 -14.00 -17.53 16.24
C GLY A 17 -14.45 -17.56 14.78
N LYS A 18 -15.78 -17.61 14.54
CA LYS A 18 -16.41 -17.18 13.31
C LYS A 18 -15.85 -15.79 13.11
N SER A 19 -14.81 -15.73 12.31
CA SER A 19 -14.02 -14.53 12.23
C SER A 19 -14.97 -13.48 11.67
N PRO A 20 -15.19 -12.35 12.34
CA PRO A 20 -15.90 -11.22 11.77
C PRO A 20 -15.16 -10.61 10.56
N VAL A 21 -14.11 -11.30 10.10
CA VAL A 21 -13.02 -10.92 9.21
C VAL A 21 -13.26 -11.46 7.81
N GLY A 22 -13.94 -12.61 7.68
CA GLY A 22 -14.48 -13.05 6.39
C GLY A 22 -15.37 -11.98 5.77
N ASP A 23 -16.10 -11.21 6.59
CA ASP A 23 -17.06 -10.19 6.17
C ASP A 23 -16.46 -8.79 5.91
N PHE A 24 -15.14 -8.59 6.05
CA PHE A 24 -14.53 -7.30 5.68
C PHE A 24 -14.26 -7.21 4.18
N LEU A 25 -13.84 -8.33 3.56
CA LEU A 25 -13.68 -8.44 2.10
C LEU A 25 -14.73 -9.32 1.42
N ARG A 26 -15.56 -10.06 2.18
CA ARG A 26 -16.85 -10.60 1.69
C ARG A 26 -18.04 -9.70 2.04
N GLY A 27 -17.81 -8.62 2.77
CA GLY A 27 -18.80 -7.58 2.98
C GLY A 27 -19.08 -6.84 1.67
N PRO A 28 -20.29 -6.29 1.49
CA PRO A 28 -20.57 -5.49 0.31
C PRO A 28 -19.53 -4.37 0.19
N ILE A 29 -19.01 -4.15 -1.03
CA ILE A 29 -17.97 -3.15 -1.35
C ILE A 29 -18.26 -1.79 -0.69
N SER A 30 -19.53 -1.46 -0.42
CA SER A 30 -19.97 -0.30 0.36
C SER A 30 -19.29 -0.12 1.71
N ARG A 31 -18.84 -1.18 2.39
CA ARG A 31 -18.19 -1.12 3.71
C ARG A 31 -16.75 -0.56 3.64
N ILE A 32 -16.08 -0.67 2.48
CA ILE A 32 -14.71 -0.15 2.25
C ILE A 32 -14.75 1.24 1.59
N LYS A 33 -15.81 1.56 0.83
CA LYS A 33 -15.95 2.86 0.15
C LYS A 33 -15.90 4.05 1.10
N MET A 34 -16.62 3.99 2.22
CA MET A 34 -16.68 5.09 3.20
C MET A 34 -15.32 5.37 3.88
N PRO A 35 -14.60 4.37 4.44
CA PRO A 35 -13.28 4.62 5.03
C PRO A 35 -12.25 5.03 3.97
N PHE A 36 -12.32 4.47 2.76
CA PHE A 36 -11.47 4.90 1.65
C PHE A 36 -11.69 6.38 1.31
N LEU A 37 -12.94 6.79 1.11
CA LEU A 37 -13.24 8.18 0.75
C LEU A 37 -12.85 9.16 1.85
N GLY A 38 -13.08 8.80 3.12
CA GLY A 38 -12.68 9.63 4.26
C GLY A 38 -11.17 9.80 4.38
N LEU A 39 -10.41 8.70 4.29
CA LEU A 39 -8.95 8.75 4.33
C LEU A 39 -8.36 9.44 3.11
N TYR A 40 -8.94 9.22 1.93
CA TYR A 40 -8.51 9.86 0.70
C TYR A 40 -8.78 11.36 0.71
N ALA A 41 -9.96 11.80 1.17
CA ALA A 41 -10.26 13.22 1.33
C ALA A 41 -9.26 13.87 2.30
N PHE A 42 -9.01 13.24 3.45
CA PHE A 42 -8.00 13.72 4.39
C PHE A 42 -6.61 13.84 3.75
N ALA A 43 -6.13 12.78 3.08
CA ALA A 43 -4.83 12.79 2.42
C ALA A 43 -4.76 13.88 1.33
N PHE A 44 -5.81 14.01 0.53
CA PHE A 44 -5.91 15.04 -0.50
C PHE A 44 -5.80 16.44 0.09
N PHE A 45 -6.53 16.76 1.16
CA PHE A 45 -6.44 18.07 1.81
C PHE A 45 -5.10 18.29 2.53
N LEU A 46 -4.53 17.24 3.11
CA LEU A 46 -3.21 17.30 3.77
C LEU A 46 -2.10 17.65 2.76
N TYR A 47 -2.13 17.03 1.58
CA TYR A 47 -1.16 17.25 0.50
C TYR A 47 -1.56 18.35 -0.48
N LEU A 48 -2.73 18.99 -0.29
CA LEU A 48 -3.21 20.08 -1.14
C LEU A 48 -2.20 21.23 -1.29
N PRO A 49 -1.49 21.68 -0.22
CA PRO A 49 -0.46 22.71 -0.37
C PRO A 49 0.65 22.27 -1.33
N MET A 50 1.09 21.01 -1.27
CA MET A 50 2.10 20.48 -2.19
C MET A 50 1.58 20.40 -3.63
N ILE A 51 0.33 19.99 -3.81
CA ILE A 51 -0.33 19.92 -5.13
C ILE A 51 -0.45 21.31 -5.76
N VAL A 52 -0.94 22.29 -5.00
CA VAL A 52 -1.26 23.64 -5.52
C VAL A 52 0.00 24.47 -5.75
N LEU A 53 0.93 24.44 -4.80
CA LEU A 53 2.16 25.22 -4.87
C LEU A 53 3.28 24.48 -5.60
N ARG A 54 3.04 23.26 -6.09
CA ARG A 54 4.03 22.38 -6.72
C ARG A 54 5.31 22.25 -5.88
N LEU A 55 5.16 22.07 -4.56
CA LEU A 55 6.30 21.79 -3.70
C LEU A 55 6.79 20.38 -3.98
N THR A 56 7.85 20.29 -4.77
CA THR A 56 8.63 19.06 -4.95
C THR A 56 9.96 19.18 -4.24
N ASN A 57 10.69 18.07 -4.15
CA ASN A 57 12.09 18.13 -3.75
C ASN A 57 12.85 19.09 -4.69
N ASP A 58 13.55 20.07 -4.11
CA ASP A 58 14.17 21.20 -4.83
C ASP A 58 15.19 20.77 -5.88
N MET A 59 15.98 19.70 -5.65
CA MET A 59 17.08 19.39 -6.57
C MET A 59 16.65 18.47 -7.72
N ASP A 60 15.88 17.43 -7.43
CA ASP A 60 15.44 16.45 -8.43
C ASP A 60 14.13 16.90 -9.11
N GLY A 61 13.24 17.57 -8.37
CA GLY A 61 11.97 18.03 -8.92
C GLY A 61 12.12 19.20 -9.90
N LEU A 62 13.08 20.11 -9.68
CA LEU A 62 13.35 21.21 -10.62
C LEU A 62 13.93 20.73 -11.97
N TRP A 63 14.58 19.56 -11.99
CA TRP A 63 15.27 19.04 -13.18
C TRP A 63 14.45 18.00 -13.95
N ASP A 64 13.58 17.24 -13.27
CA ASP A 64 12.93 16.03 -13.82
C ASP A 64 11.38 16.04 -13.74
N GLN A 65 10.74 17.16 -13.38
CA GLN A 65 9.29 17.17 -13.07
C GLN A 65 8.36 16.67 -14.20
N ASP A 66 8.37 17.33 -15.36
CA ASP A 66 7.34 17.09 -16.39
C ASP A 66 7.81 16.11 -17.50
N ASP A 67 9.13 16.02 -17.72
CA ASP A 67 9.74 15.31 -18.86
C ASP A 67 10.67 14.14 -18.45
N HIS A 68 10.62 13.65 -17.21
CA HIS A 68 11.51 12.54 -16.80
C HIS A 68 11.25 11.27 -17.61
N VAL A 69 12.24 10.92 -18.43
CA VAL A 69 12.27 9.65 -19.16
C VAL A 69 13.08 8.65 -18.35
N ALA A 70 12.38 7.73 -17.68
CA ALA A 70 13.02 6.61 -17.01
C ALA A 70 13.88 5.80 -18.01
N GLY A 71 15.16 5.66 -17.70
CA GLY A 71 16.16 5.07 -18.60
C GLY A 71 17.30 4.37 -17.88
N GLU A 72 18.52 4.49 -18.42
CA GLU A 72 19.73 3.79 -17.95
C GLU A 72 20.09 4.09 -16.49
N ALA A 73 19.83 5.31 -16.00
CA ALA A 73 20.12 5.70 -14.63
C ALA A 73 19.33 4.85 -13.61
N GLU A 74 18.04 4.61 -13.90
CA GLU A 74 17.16 3.84 -13.03
C GLU A 74 17.45 2.34 -13.07
N LEU A 75 17.84 1.84 -14.25
CA LEU A 75 18.34 0.47 -14.41
C LEU A 75 19.62 0.23 -13.60
N ARG A 76 20.56 1.19 -13.58
CA ARG A 76 21.81 1.09 -12.81
C ARG A 76 21.59 0.95 -11.31
N ILE A 77 20.53 1.55 -10.77
CA ILE A 77 20.21 1.44 -9.33
C ILE A 77 19.24 0.29 -9.01
N GLY A 78 18.92 -0.54 -10.01
CA GLY A 78 18.09 -1.73 -9.84
C GLY A 78 16.58 -1.48 -9.94
N ARG A 79 16.14 -0.29 -10.37
CA ARG A 79 14.72 0.04 -10.60
C ARG A 79 14.27 -0.34 -12.01
N TRP A 80 14.47 -1.61 -12.36
CA TRP A 80 14.21 -2.13 -13.70
C TRP A 80 12.73 -2.10 -14.09
N PHE A 81 11.80 -2.25 -13.13
CA PHE A 81 10.36 -2.28 -13.42
C PHE A 81 9.79 -0.87 -13.67
N TRP A 82 10.52 0.17 -13.28
CA TRP A 82 10.10 1.55 -13.47
C TRP A 82 9.91 1.90 -14.95
N MET A 83 10.82 1.50 -15.84
CA MET A 83 10.69 1.75 -17.28
C MET A 83 9.37 1.23 -17.87
N HIS A 84 8.87 0.10 -17.36
CA HIS A 84 7.61 -0.48 -17.81
C HIS A 84 6.40 0.34 -17.34
N VAL A 85 6.44 0.87 -16.12
CA VAL A 85 5.40 1.77 -15.59
C VAL A 85 5.44 3.12 -16.30
N ALA A 86 6.63 3.68 -16.53
CA ALA A 86 6.79 4.91 -17.30
C ALA A 86 6.25 4.75 -18.73
N ARG A 87 6.56 3.63 -19.40
CA ARG A 87 6.01 3.31 -20.73
C ARG A 87 4.48 3.19 -20.72
N ALA A 88 3.88 2.62 -19.67
CA ALA A 88 2.43 2.55 -19.53
C ALA A 88 1.77 3.93 -19.37
N ARG A 89 2.53 4.93 -18.92
CA ARG A 89 2.11 6.35 -18.84
C ARG A 89 2.55 7.17 -20.06
N PHE A 90 2.99 6.51 -21.13
CA PHE A 90 3.56 7.17 -22.33
C PHE A 90 4.75 8.10 -22.02
N PHE A 91 5.47 7.85 -20.93
CA PHE A 91 6.56 8.71 -20.42
C PHE A 91 6.14 10.13 -20.06
N VAL A 92 4.83 10.36 -19.86
CA VAL A 92 4.29 11.68 -19.52
C VAL A 92 3.82 11.67 -18.07
N SER A 93 4.42 12.51 -17.24
CA SER A 93 4.00 12.76 -15.85
C SER A 93 3.42 14.17 -15.76
N MET A 94 2.12 14.32 -16.02
CA MET A 94 1.44 15.61 -15.98
C MET A 94 1.09 15.98 -14.54
N ASP A 95 1.91 16.79 -13.88
CA ASP A 95 1.63 17.23 -12.51
C ASP A 95 0.33 18.08 -12.44
N PRO A 96 -0.58 17.79 -11.49
CA PRO A 96 -0.41 16.96 -10.29
C PRO A 96 -1.05 15.55 -10.37
N ILE A 97 -1.38 15.06 -11.56
CA ILE A 97 -2.12 13.80 -11.75
C ILE A 97 -1.42 12.60 -11.10
N PRO A 98 -0.09 12.42 -11.22
CA PRO A 98 0.62 11.33 -10.56
C PRO A 98 0.42 11.31 -9.06
N LEU A 99 0.44 12.49 -8.42
CA LEU A 99 0.30 12.62 -6.98
C LEU A 99 -1.09 12.23 -6.50
N VAL A 100 -2.13 12.69 -7.20
CA VAL A 100 -3.54 12.38 -6.89
C VAL A 100 -3.80 10.87 -7.00
N ILE A 101 -3.27 10.23 -8.05
CA ILE A 101 -3.38 8.77 -8.24
C ILE A 101 -2.59 8.03 -7.16
N ALA A 102 -1.36 8.47 -6.87
CA ALA A 102 -0.52 7.85 -5.86
C ALA A 102 -1.19 7.86 -4.47
N LEU A 103 -1.82 8.97 -4.08
CA LEU A 103 -2.57 9.06 -2.83
C LEU A 103 -3.71 8.03 -2.77
N ALA A 104 -4.46 7.85 -3.86
CA ALA A 104 -5.51 6.84 -3.93
C ALA A 104 -4.96 5.42 -3.73
N VAL A 105 -3.82 5.12 -4.35
CA VAL A 105 -3.14 3.81 -4.24
C VAL A 105 -2.58 3.59 -2.83
N PHE A 106 -1.97 4.60 -2.21
CA PHE A 106 -1.50 4.51 -0.82
C PHE A 106 -2.64 4.26 0.17
N VAL A 107 -3.75 4.99 0.04
CA VAL A 107 -4.94 4.78 0.88
C VAL A 107 -5.49 3.36 0.69
N ALA A 108 -5.55 2.86 -0.55
CA ALA A 108 -5.94 1.48 -0.81
C ALA A 108 -5.00 0.48 -0.14
N GLY A 109 -3.69 0.69 -0.24
CA GLY A 109 -2.67 -0.14 0.42
C GLY A 109 -2.83 -0.16 1.94
N ILE A 110 -3.05 0.98 2.58
CA ILE A 110 -3.25 1.06 4.04
C ILE A 110 -4.51 0.29 4.47
N LEU A 111 -5.60 0.36 3.70
CA LEU A 111 -6.80 -0.42 3.98
C LEU A 111 -6.57 -1.93 3.79
N LEU A 112 -5.72 -2.32 2.83
CA LEU A 112 -5.30 -3.71 2.67
C LEU A 112 -4.43 -4.17 3.83
N ILE A 113 -3.55 -3.32 4.38
CA ILE A 113 -2.79 -3.62 5.60
C ILE A 113 -3.73 -3.91 6.77
N LEU A 114 -4.75 -3.09 6.99
CA LEU A 114 -5.75 -3.38 8.02
C LEU A 114 -6.40 -4.75 7.81
N SER A 115 -6.62 -5.13 6.55
CA SER A 115 -7.14 -6.46 6.22
C SER A 115 -6.15 -7.60 6.47
N VAL A 116 -4.85 -7.41 6.21
CA VAL A 116 -3.79 -8.40 6.51
C VAL A 116 -3.69 -8.58 8.03
N LEU A 117 -3.66 -7.49 8.77
CA LEU A 117 -3.60 -7.48 10.24
C LEU A 117 -4.92 -7.91 10.91
N ARG A 118 -5.95 -8.22 10.12
CA ARG A 118 -7.29 -8.65 10.58
C ARG A 118 -7.93 -7.65 11.56
N LEU A 119 -7.62 -6.37 11.40
CA LEU A 119 -8.13 -5.30 12.24
C LEU A 119 -9.50 -4.82 11.76
N ARG A 120 -10.38 -4.48 12.70
CA ARG A 120 -11.64 -3.79 12.40
C ARG A 120 -11.37 -2.30 12.20
N PHE A 121 -12.16 -1.65 11.33
CA PHE A 121 -12.13 -0.20 11.19
C PHE A 121 -12.82 0.46 12.39
N THR A 122 -12.04 0.76 13.42
CA THR A 122 -12.46 1.46 14.64
C THR A 122 -11.89 2.87 14.64
N PHE A 123 -12.30 3.70 15.60
CA PHE A 123 -11.72 5.04 15.77
C PHE A 123 -10.18 4.99 15.90
N VAL A 124 -9.65 4.03 16.66
CA VAL A 124 -8.19 3.85 16.83
C VAL A 124 -7.54 3.50 15.49
N SER A 125 -8.12 2.56 14.73
CA SER A 125 -7.60 2.20 13.40
C SER A 125 -7.63 3.38 12.44
N ALA A 126 -8.69 4.19 12.48
CA ALA A 126 -8.80 5.40 11.67
C ALA A 126 -7.70 6.41 12.03
N VAL A 127 -7.49 6.71 13.31
CA VAL A 127 -6.41 7.61 13.76
C VAL A 127 -5.04 7.07 13.36
N SER A 128 -4.77 5.77 13.49
CA SER A 128 -3.51 5.16 13.03
C SER A 128 -3.31 5.33 11.52
N CYS A 129 -4.36 5.17 10.71
CA CYS A 129 -4.29 5.44 9.27
C CYS A 129 -4.00 6.91 8.97
N LEU A 130 -4.63 7.84 9.68
CA LEU A 130 -4.37 9.28 9.52
C LEU A 130 -2.92 9.62 9.88
N LEU A 131 -2.40 9.07 10.98
CA LEU A 131 -1.02 9.26 11.41
C LEU A 131 -0.02 8.70 10.37
N PHE A 132 -0.33 7.53 9.80
CA PHE A 132 0.49 6.96 8.73
C PHE A 132 0.49 7.86 7.49
N LEU A 133 -0.68 8.35 7.08
CA LEU A 133 -0.83 9.28 5.96
C LEU A 133 -0.12 10.62 6.20
N SER A 134 0.05 11.05 7.45
CA SER A 134 0.81 12.25 7.79
C SER A 134 2.30 12.02 8.05
N SER A 135 2.80 10.79 7.86
CA SER A 135 4.18 10.46 8.18
C SER A 135 5.17 11.21 7.29
N ILE A 136 6.32 11.58 7.87
CA ILE A 136 7.42 12.25 7.14
C ILE A 136 7.88 11.38 5.97
N SER A 137 7.92 10.06 6.13
CA SER A 137 8.30 9.12 5.08
C SER A 137 7.36 9.18 3.88
N LEU A 138 6.05 9.24 4.10
CA LEU A 138 5.09 9.36 3.00
C LEU A 138 5.19 10.74 2.34
N THR A 139 5.33 11.80 3.13
CA THR A 139 5.52 13.16 2.62
C THR A 139 6.78 13.30 1.77
N ALA A 140 7.88 12.67 2.17
CA ALA A 140 9.11 12.63 1.39
C ALA A 140 8.91 11.92 0.04
N GLN A 141 8.14 10.82 0.00
CA GLN A 141 7.80 10.12 -1.24
C GLN A 141 6.87 10.95 -2.14
N MET A 142 5.89 11.64 -1.55
CA MET A 142 4.97 12.56 -2.26
C MET A 142 5.70 13.78 -2.84
N ALA A 143 6.82 14.20 -2.25
CA ALA A 143 7.63 15.32 -2.75
C ALA A 143 8.32 15.00 -4.10
N TYR A 144 8.43 13.72 -4.47
CA TYR A 144 8.85 13.30 -5.80
C TYR A 144 7.61 12.99 -6.64
N SER A 145 6.90 14.04 -7.07
CA SER A 145 5.61 13.92 -7.77
C SER A 145 5.68 13.00 -8.99
N TYR A 146 6.71 13.13 -9.83
CA TYR A 146 6.92 12.33 -11.03
C TYR A 146 7.10 10.81 -10.74
N MET A 147 7.60 10.46 -9.55
CA MET A 147 7.84 9.09 -9.07
C MET A 147 6.73 8.55 -8.15
N ALA A 148 5.79 9.38 -7.74
CA ALA A 148 4.87 9.06 -6.65
C ALA A 148 4.02 7.81 -6.97
N ILE A 149 3.65 7.63 -8.24
CA ILE A 149 2.90 6.45 -8.70
C ILE A 149 3.72 5.18 -8.46
N GLU A 150 5.00 5.17 -8.81
CA GLU A 150 5.89 4.03 -8.64
C GLU A 150 6.09 3.65 -7.18
N PHE A 151 6.24 4.65 -6.30
CA PHE A 151 6.29 4.40 -4.86
C PHE A 151 5.00 3.78 -4.35
N SER A 152 3.85 4.33 -4.75
CA SER A 152 2.55 3.81 -4.33
C SER A 152 2.27 2.40 -4.85
N LEU A 153 2.66 2.10 -6.10
CA LEU A 153 2.53 0.78 -6.71
C LEU A 153 3.48 -0.23 -6.06
N SER A 154 4.71 0.18 -5.76
CA SER A 154 5.67 -0.65 -5.04
C SER A 154 5.13 -1.05 -3.66
N PHE A 155 4.57 -0.09 -2.93
CA PHE A 155 3.91 -0.32 -1.64
C PHE A 155 2.73 -1.28 -1.77
N LEU A 156 1.85 -1.07 -2.74
CA LEU A 156 0.69 -1.93 -2.98
C LEU A 156 1.11 -3.37 -3.33
N LEU A 157 2.10 -3.55 -4.21
CA LEU A 157 2.61 -4.86 -4.62
C LEU A 157 3.25 -5.62 -3.46
N ALA A 158 3.95 -4.94 -2.56
CA ALA A 158 4.50 -5.54 -1.34
C ALA A 158 3.38 -6.12 -0.46
N ILE A 159 2.28 -5.39 -0.29
CA ILE A 159 1.12 -5.85 0.51
C ILE A 159 0.39 -7.00 -0.20
N LEU A 160 0.23 -6.91 -1.54
CA LEU A 160 -0.38 -7.97 -2.33
C LEU A 160 0.42 -9.28 -2.27
N ALA A 161 1.75 -9.21 -2.25
CA ALA A 161 2.60 -10.38 -2.08
C ALA A 161 2.25 -11.14 -0.79
N VAL A 162 2.10 -10.42 0.33
CA VAL A 162 1.71 -11.00 1.62
C VAL A 162 0.28 -11.56 1.56
N LEU A 163 -0.66 -10.83 0.97
CA LEU A 163 -2.05 -11.29 0.83
C LEU A 163 -2.19 -12.58 0.00
N VAL A 164 -1.39 -12.72 -1.06
CA VAL A 164 -1.36 -13.94 -1.89
C VAL A 164 -0.89 -15.15 -1.08
N VAL A 165 0.09 -14.96 -0.20
CA VAL A 165 0.58 -16.02 0.69
C VAL A 165 -0.46 -16.33 1.78
N GLU A 166 -1.00 -15.31 2.45
CA GLU A 166 -1.92 -15.48 3.58
C GLU A 166 -3.24 -16.16 3.17
N ARG A 167 -3.74 -15.87 1.97
CA ARG A 167 -5.05 -16.36 1.48
C ARG A 167 -4.95 -17.50 0.50
N GLY A 168 -3.73 -17.80 0.08
CA GLY A 168 -3.43 -18.84 -0.87
C GLY A 168 -3.76 -20.22 -0.34
N LYS A 169 -4.63 -20.96 -1.04
CA LYS A 169 -4.88 -22.38 -0.71
C LYS A 169 -3.83 -23.33 -1.28
N LYS A 170 -3.13 -22.90 -2.35
CA LYS A 170 -2.22 -23.72 -3.14
C LYS A 170 -0.80 -23.16 -3.06
N ALA A 171 -0.01 -23.65 -2.10
CA ALA A 171 1.34 -23.14 -1.82
C ALA A 171 2.24 -23.07 -3.07
N TYR A 172 2.17 -24.09 -3.94
CA TYR A 172 2.99 -24.16 -5.15
C TYR A 172 2.69 -23.07 -6.19
N LEU A 173 1.51 -22.44 -6.18
CA LEU A 173 1.19 -21.28 -7.02
C LEU A 173 1.39 -19.97 -6.26
N CYS A 174 1.08 -19.95 -4.96
CA CYS A 174 1.10 -18.73 -4.16
C CYS A 174 2.52 -18.25 -3.88
N ILE A 175 3.48 -19.16 -3.64
CA ILE A 175 4.88 -18.81 -3.41
C ILE A 175 5.51 -18.13 -4.64
N PRO A 176 5.47 -18.70 -5.86
CA PRO A 176 6.05 -18.01 -7.02
C PRO A 176 5.31 -16.73 -7.38
N LEU A 177 3.98 -16.68 -7.19
CA LEU A 177 3.21 -15.46 -7.45
C LEU A 177 3.55 -14.33 -6.46
N ALA A 178 3.71 -14.65 -5.17
CA ALA A 178 4.14 -13.68 -4.18
C ALA A 178 5.58 -13.21 -4.43
N GLY A 179 6.47 -14.13 -4.83
CA GLY A 179 7.83 -13.81 -5.25
C GLY A 179 7.85 -12.87 -6.47
N LEU A 180 6.95 -13.09 -7.44
CA LEU A 180 6.79 -12.20 -8.58
C LEU A 180 6.31 -10.80 -8.14
N CYS A 181 5.25 -10.72 -7.32
CA CYS A 181 4.77 -9.44 -6.79
C CYS A 181 5.86 -8.69 -6.02
N LEU A 182 6.65 -9.39 -5.21
CA LEU A 182 7.76 -8.80 -4.46
C LEU A 182 8.89 -8.34 -5.39
N SER A 183 9.24 -9.13 -6.41
CA SER A 183 10.24 -8.76 -7.42
C SER A 183 9.82 -7.49 -8.17
N LEU A 184 8.55 -7.39 -8.56
CA LEU A 184 7.99 -6.19 -9.19
C LEU A 184 7.98 -4.99 -8.24
N SER A 185 7.66 -5.20 -6.96
CA SER A 185 7.74 -4.15 -5.93
C SER A 185 9.17 -3.61 -5.80
N MET A 186 10.17 -4.50 -5.76
CA MET A 186 11.60 -4.14 -5.66
C MET A 186 12.13 -3.48 -6.93
N GLY A 187 11.63 -3.89 -8.10
CA GLY A 187 11.94 -3.26 -9.37
C GLY A 187 11.40 -1.84 -9.52
N LEU A 188 10.48 -1.41 -8.64
CA LEU A 188 10.01 -0.02 -8.55
C LEU A 188 10.72 0.73 -7.44
N TYR A 189 10.69 0.19 -6.22
CA TYR A 189 11.25 0.86 -5.05
C TYR A 189 11.62 -0.13 -3.95
N GLN A 190 12.91 -0.15 -3.61
CA GLN A 190 13.49 -1.14 -2.70
C GLN A 190 13.07 -0.96 -1.23
N ALA A 191 12.70 0.26 -0.81
CA ALA A 191 12.32 0.47 0.60
C ALA A 191 10.99 -0.21 0.99
N SER A 192 10.14 -0.55 0.01
CA SER A 192 8.91 -1.30 0.23
C SER A 192 9.12 -2.72 0.75
N LEU A 193 10.36 -3.23 0.72
CA LEU A 193 10.71 -4.53 1.32
C LEU A 193 10.41 -4.53 2.82
N GLY A 194 10.65 -3.40 3.50
CA GLY A 194 10.36 -3.24 4.92
C GLY A 194 8.87 -3.43 5.25
N VAL A 195 7.98 -3.06 4.32
CA VAL A 195 6.54 -3.26 4.50
C VAL A 195 6.18 -4.73 4.41
N CYS A 196 6.75 -5.45 3.43
CA CYS A 196 6.54 -6.88 3.27
C CYS A 196 7.05 -7.67 4.49
N THR A 197 8.27 -7.38 4.96
CA THR A 197 8.87 -8.08 6.09
C THR A 197 8.12 -7.86 7.40
N LEU A 198 7.65 -6.63 7.66
CA LEU A 198 6.84 -6.33 8.84
C LEU A 198 5.49 -7.04 8.79
N LEU A 199 4.82 -7.07 7.64
CA LEU A 199 3.49 -7.68 7.52
C LEU A 199 3.52 -9.20 7.64
N ILE A 200 4.59 -9.87 7.20
CA ILE A 200 4.74 -11.33 7.34
C ILE A 200 4.90 -11.75 8.82
N LEU A 201 5.34 -10.85 9.70
CA LEU A 201 5.52 -11.15 11.11
C LEU A 201 4.19 -11.34 11.88
N PHE A 202 3.09 -10.80 11.36
CA PHE A 202 1.77 -10.81 11.99
C PHE A 202 0.82 -11.82 11.32
#